data_AF-A0A7V9Z2V4-F1
#
_entry.id   AF-A0A7V9Z2V4-F1
#
_cell.length_a   1.000
_cell.length_b   1.000
_cell.length_c   1.000
_cell.angle_alpha   90.00
_cell.angle_beta   90.00
_cell.angle_gamma   90.00
#
_symmetry.space_group_name_H-M   'P 1'
#
loop_
_entity.id
_entity.type
_entity.pdbx_description
1 polymer ?
#
loop_
_entity_poly.entity_id
_entity_poly.type
_entity_poly.pdbx_seq_one_letter_code
_entity_poly.pdbx_strand_id
1 'polypeptide(L)'
;MIVALNERNERRTKILSYLMTKLSGAGFSIFIFFIATLFLADFDMYEAVKNIANPFIWLVFYGYGIVCSLFIDLLVFKIPKINTTIKVILYILAGYIIFIPWGWLALIAGTVGALCSLLFYLGMYLSQRKMVFKYGFAIMAPFILVILMNLDFTIKMKWEETKGDSSYTASFSYFNGEHAIPIHAKKGQTITFSVQFNNINEGGYGYHVLNEENELVGMNEGDEQQHRIEVKDSGIYRIIVTGDGLKGSFQVVWDVEE
;
A
#
# COMPACT_ATOMS: atom_id res chain seq x y z
N MET A 1 28.43 0.00 -40.99
CA MET A 1 27.60 -0.88 -40.13
C MET A 1 28.06 -0.89 -38.67
N ILE A 2 29.35 -1.10 -38.38
CA ILE A 2 29.91 -1.17 -37.00
C ILE A 2 29.78 0.17 -36.24
N VAL A 3 30.07 1.31 -36.89
CA VAL A 3 29.95 2.65 -36.25
C VAL A 3 28.52 2.98 -35.84
N ALA A 4 27.55 2.72 -36.73
CA ALA A 4 26.13 2.92 -36.45
C ALA A 4 25.58 2.00 -35.34
N LEU A 5 26.12 0.79 -35.20
CA LEU A 5 25.81 -0.10 -34.07
C LEU A 5 26.37 0.44 -32.75
N ASN A 6 27.58 1.03 -32.77
CA ASN A 6 28.22 1.59 -31.59
C ASN A 6 27.50 2.83 -31.06
N GLU A 7 27.13 3.77 -31.93
CA GLU A 7 26.34 4.96 -31.58
C GLU A 7 24.95 4.59 -31.02
N ARG A 8 24.31 3.57 -31.60
CA ARG A 8 23.02 3.07 -31.12
C ARG A 8 23.14 2.46 -29.71
N ASN A 9 24.22 1.73 -29.43
CA ASN A 9 24.47 1.16 -28.11
C ASN A 9 24.78 2.25 -27.07
N GLU A 10 25.58 3.25 -27.40
CA GLU A 10 25.89 4.36 -26.50
C GLU A 10 24.65 5.21 -26.17
N ARG A 11 23.76 5.42 -27.15
CA ARG A 11 22.48 6.10 -26.91
C ARG A 11 21.59 5.29 -25.96
N ARG A 12 21.54 3.96 -26.14
CA ARG A 12 20.75 3.06 -25.28
C ARG A 12 21.25 3.05 -23.84
N THR A 13 22.57 3.00 -23.62
CA THR A 13 23.14 3.01 -22.26
C THR A 13 22.86 4.33 -21.55
N LYS A 14 22.93 5.47 -22.26
CA LYS A 14 22.56 6.79 -21.71
C LYS A 14 21.09 6.86 -21.32
N ILE A 15 20.18 6.41 -22.19
CA ILE A 15 18.74 6.37 -21.90
C ILE A 15 18.45 5.45 -20.71
N LEU A 16 19.03 4.26 -20.68
CA LEU A 16 18.83 3.31 -19.59
C LEU A 16 19.35 3.87 -18.25
N SER A 17 20.54 4.47 -18.25
CA SER A 17 21.10 5.10 -17.05
C SER A 17 20.23 6.25 -16.54
N TYR A 18 19.65 7.04 -17.46
CA TYR A 18 18.71 8.12 -17.12
C TYR A 18 17.43 7.57 -16.48
N LEU A 19 16.81 6.56 -17.09
CA LEU A 19 15.62 5.91 -16.54
C LEU A 19 15.90 5.28 -15.18
N MET A 20 17.05 4.60 -15.02
CA MET A 20 17.48 4.02 -13.74
C MET A 20 17.67 5.08 -12.66
N THR A 21 18.12 6.29 -13.00
CA THR A 21 18.15 7.39 -12.04
C THR A 21 16.75 7.80 -11.59
N LYS A 22 15.76 7.84 -12.48
CA LYS A 22 14.35 8.15 -12.12
C LYS A 22 13.74 7.07 -11.24
N LEU A 23 13.93 5.81 -11.61
CA LEU A 23 13.50 4.66 -10.81
C LEU A 23 14.19 4.64 -9.45
N SER A 24 15.47 4.98 -9.38
CA SER A 24 16.20 5.07 -8.11
C SER A 24 15.65 6.18 -7.21
N GLY A 25 15.18 7.30 -7.76
CA GLY A 25 14.49 8.34 -7.00
C GLY A 25 13.20 7.82 -6.38
N ALA A 26 12.36 7.17 -7.19
CA ALA A 26 11.10 6.57 -6.74
C ALA A 26 11.33 5.49 -5.67
N GLY A 27 12.24 4.56 -5.95
CA GLY A 27 12.58 3.45 -5.08
C GLY A 27 13.24 3.87 -3.77
N PHE A 28 14.04 4.94 -3.78
CA PHE A 28 14.56 5.53 -2.55
C PHE A 28 13.44 6.15 -1.70
N SER A 29 12.57 6.94 -2.32
CA SER A 29 11.46 7.58 -1.59
C SER A 29 10.49 6.57 -0.99
N ILE A 30 10.07 5.55 -1.75
CA ILE A 30 9.15 4.52 -1.23
C ILE A 30 9.81 3.68 -0.13
N PHE A 31 11.13 3.44 -0.20
CA PHE A 31 11.84 2.72 0.85
C PHE A 31 11.96 3.54 2.14
N ILE A 32 12.24 4.84 2.04
CA ILE A 32 12.21 5.74 3.20
C ILE A 32 10.79 5.83 3.77
N PHE A 33 9.78 5.89 2.91
CA PHE A 33 8.38 5.87 3.33
C PHE A 33 8.05 4.56 4.08
N PHE A 34 8.47 3.40 3.57
CA PHE A 34 8.33 2.11 4.26
C PHE A 34 9.01 2.10 5.63
N ILE A 35 10.23 2.62 5.73
CA ILE A 35 10.92 2.75 7.02
C ILE A 35 10.11 3.63 7.96
N ALA A 36 9.63 4.79 7.49
CA ALA A 36 8.83 5.70 8.30
C ALA A 36 7.53 5.04 8.78
N THR A 37 6.82 4.31 7.92
CA THR A 37 5.62 3.56 8.32
C THR A 37 5.92 2.47 9.32
N LEU A 38 7.07 1.79 9.20
CA LEU A 38 7.49 0.77 10.16
C LEU A 38 7.76 1.38 11.55
N PHE A 39 8.38 2.57 11.61
CA PHE A 39 8.56 3.29 12.87
C PHE A 39 7.24 3.80 13.46
N LEU A 40 6.32 4.28 12.62
CA LEU A 40 5.02 4.76 13.06
C LEU A 40 4.10 3.64 13.55
N ALA A 41 4.27 2.43 13.02
CA ALA A 41 3.56 1.22 13.42
C ALA A 41 4.27 0.46 14.55
N ASP A 42 5.18 1.11 15.31
CA ASP A 42 5.95 0.47 16.40
C ASP A 42 6.62 -0.87 16.02
N PHE A 43 7.16 -0.94 14.80
CA PHE A 43 7.76 -2.14 14.18
C PHE A 43 6.78 -3.29 13.89
N ASP A 44 5.49 -3.02 13.85
CA ASP A 44 4.48 -3.95 13.34
C ASP A 44 4.63 -4.13 11.82
N MET A 45 5.16 -5.28 11.44
CA MET A 45 5.38 -5.62 10.03
C MET A 45 4.07 -5.82 9.26
N TYR A 46 3.02 -6.32 9.92
CA TYR A 46 1.74 -6.51 9.26
C TYR A 46 1.13 -5.16 8.87
N GLU A 47 1.10 -4.20 9.80
CA GLU A 47 0.57 -2.87 9.52
C GLU A 47 1.44 -2.10 8.50
N ALA A 48 2.77 -2.12 8.66
CA ALA A 48 3.69 -1.44 7.74
C ALA A 48 3.55 -1.97 6.30
N VAL A 49 3.43 -3.28 6.13
CA VAL A 49 3.26 -3.91 4.81
C VAL A 49 1.87 -3.66 4.24
N LYS A 50 0.81 -3.69 5.07
CA LYS A 50 -0.55 -3.34 4.62
C LYS A 50 -0.62 -1.89 4.12
N ASN A 51 0.05 -0.97 4.80
CA ASN A 51 0.16 0.42 4.36
C ASN A 51 0.91 0.54 3.01
N ILE A 52 2.08 -0.10 2.85
CA ILE A 52 2.85 -0.01 1.60
C ILE A 52 2.18 -0.73 0.42
N ALA A 53 1.32 -1.72 0.69
CA ALA A 53 0.60 -2.46 -0.33
C ALA A 53 -0.46 -1.61 -1.07
N ASN A 54 -0.80 -0.42 -0.55
CA ASN A 54 -1.76 0.47 -1.20
C ASN A 54 -1.24 0.92 -2.59
N PRO A 55 -1.94 0.57 -3.69
CA PRO A 55 -1.50 0.91 -5.05
C PRO A 55 -1.35 2.41 -5.30
N PHE A 56 -2.11 3.24 -4.58
CA PHE A 56 -2.02 4.69 -4.69
C PHE A 56 -0.63 5.22 -4.28
N ILE A 57 0.01 4.61 -3.27
CA ILE A 57 1.34 5.01 -2.81
C ILE A 57 2.38 4.74 -3.91
N TRP A 58 2.31 3.58 -4.55
CA TRP A 58 3.16 3.25 -5.69
C TRP A 58 2.94 4.20 -6.87
N LEU A 59 1.68 4.51 -7.18
CA LEU A 59 1.32 5.47 -8.23
C LEU A 59 1.88 6.87 -7.94
N VAL A 60 1.87 7.32 -6.68
CA VAL A 60 2.43 8.61 -6.29
C VAL A 60 3.96 8.64 -6.49
N PHE A 61 4.70 7.63 -6.03
CA PHE A 61 6.17 7.63 -6.14
C PHE A 61 6.67 7.32 -7.56
N TYR A 62 6.15 6.26 -8.19
CA TYR A 62 6.61 5.81 -9.52
C TYR A 62 5.88 6.48 -10.67
N GLY A 63 4.59 6.79 -10.53
CA GLY A 63 3.84 7.50 -11.56
C GLY A 63 4.11 9.00 -11.48
N TYR A 64 3.51 9.64 -10.47
CA TYR A 64 3.54 11.10 -10.32
C TYR A 64 4.97 11.65 -10.16
N GLY A 65 5.77 11.07 -9.27
CA GLY A 65 7.15 11.50 -9.01
C GLY A 65 8.03 11.48 -10.26
N ILE A 66 7.98 10.39 -11.05
CA ILE A 66 8.75 10.27 -12.30
C ILE A 66 8.26 11.31 -13.31
N VAL A 67 6.94 11.41 -13.55
CA VAL A 67 6.37 12.37 -14.50
C VAL A 67 6.78 13.81 -14.16
N CYS A 68 6.62 14.22 -12.90
CA CYS A 68 7.05 15.54 -12.42
C CYS A 68 8.55 15.77 -12.66
N SER A 69 9.38 14.76 -12.39
CA SER A 69 10.82 14.88 -12.62
C SER A 69 11.20 15.04 -14.10
N LEU A 70 10.44 14.44 -15.03
CA LEU A 70 10.63 14.60 -16.47
C LEU A 70 10.24 16.01 -16.91
N PHE A 71 9.13 16.54 -16.41
CA PHE A 71 8.72 17.93 -16.65
C PHE A 71 9.76 18.93 -16.13
N ILE A 72 10.28 18.72 -14.92
CA ILE A 72 11.32 19.59 -14.34
C ILE A 72 12.60 19.53 -15.19
N ASP A 73 13.04 18.35 -15.61
CA ASP A 73 14.21 18.23 -16.49
C ASP A 73 13.99 18.90 -17.85
N LEU A 74 12.78 18.81 -18.42
CA LEU A 74 12.41 19.51 -19.64
C LEU A 74 12.46 21.03 -19.48
N LEU A 75 12.00 21.56 -18.34
CA LEU A 75 12.08 22.98 -18.01
C LEU A 75 13.54 23.44 -17.88
N VAL A 76 14.36 22.68 -17.15
CA VAL A 76 15.80 22.94 -17.00
C VAL A 76 16.51 22.94 -18.36
N PHE A 77 16.14 22.02 -19.25
CA PHE A 77 16.69 21.96 -20.60
C PHE A 77 16.30 23.17 -21.46
N LYS A 78 15.03 23.62 -21.38
CA LYS A 78 14.52 24.76 -22.16
C LYS A 78 14.96 26.13 -21.62
N ILE A 79 15.24 26.24 -20.32
CA ILE A 79 15.55 27.51 -19.66
C ILE A 79 16.94 27.40 -19.00
N PRO A 80 18.02 27.77 -19.73
CA PRO A 80 19.40 27.60 -19.25
C PRO A 80 19.75 28.36 -17.97
N LYS A 81 18.92 29.33 -17.56
CA LYS A 81 19.08 30.10 -16.32
C LYS A 81 18.65 29.34 -15.06
N ILE A 82 18.01 28.16 -15.19
CA ILE A 82 17.59 27.36 -14.05
C ILE A 82 18.81 26.72 -13.38
N ASN A 83 19.21 27.29 -12.24
CA ASN A 83 20.27 26.73 -11.40
C ASN A 83 19.71 25.66 -10.43
N THR A 84 20.59 25.05 -9.64
CA THR A 84 20.22 24.00 -8.68
C THR A 84 19.18 24.46 -7.66
N THR A 85 19.26 25.70 -7.18
CA THR A 85 18.30 26.26 -6.21
C THR A 85 16.89 26.34 -6.80
N ILE A 86 16.77 26.85 -8.03
CA ILE A 86 15.48 26.90 -8.72
C ILE A 86 14.96 25.48 -8.97
N LYS A 87 15.84 24.53 -9.31
CA LYS A 87 15.44 23.12 -9.47
C LYS A 87 14.84 22.56 -8.17
N VAL A 88 15.45 22.83 -7.01
CA VAL A 88 14.90 22.44 -5.70
C VAL A 88 13.52 23.07 -5.45
N ILE A 89 13.36 24.36 -5.75
CA ILE A 89 12.06 25.05 -5.61
C ILE A 89 10.99 24.40 -6.51
N LEU A 90 11.35 24.01 -7.74
CA LEU A 90 10.42 23.31 -8.63
C LEU A 90 9.96 21.96 -8.06
N TYR A 91 10.85 21.20 -7.41
CA TYR A 91 10.44 19.96 -6.71
C TYR A 91 9.51 20.25 -5.53
N ILE A 92 9.78 21.30 -4.74
CA ILE A 92 8.89 21.72 -3.65
C ILE A 92 7.50 22.03 -4.20
N LEU A 93 7.41 22.88 -5.24
CA LEU A 93 6.14 23.23 -5.89
C LEU A 93 5.41 21.99 -6.43
N ALA A 94 6.14 21.09 -7.09
CA ALA A 94 5.57 19.81 -7.56
C ALA A 94 5.01 18.97 -6.40
N GLY A 95 5.60 19.01 -5.22
CA GLY A 95 5.06 18.33 -4.03
C GLY A 95 3.69 18.88 -3.58
N TYR A 96 3.46 20.19 -3.75
CA TYR A 96 2.20 20.83 -3.37
C TYR A 96 1.08 20.66 -4.40
N ILE A 97 1.42 20.63 -5.70
CA ILE A 97 0.44 20.72 -6.80
C ILE A 97 -0.68 19.68 -6.69
N ILE A 98 -0.35 18.43 -6.34
CA ILE A 98 -1.35 17.35 -6.25
C ILE A 98 -2.40 17.60 -5.15
N PHE A 99 -2.06 18.36 -4.11
CA PHE A 99 -2.93 18.57 -2.94
C PHE A 99 -3.75 19.86 -3.00
N ILE A 100 -3.48 20.77 -3.95
CA ILE A 100 -4.19 22.05 -4.11
C ILE A 100 -5.73 21.89 -4.10
N PRO A 101 -6.35 20.88 -4.75
CA PRO A 101 -7.80 20.73 -4.75
C PRO A 101 -8.45 20.55 -3.36
N TRP A 102 -7.67 20.20 -2.33
CA TRP A 102 -8.17 19.90 -0.97
C TRP A 102 -8.16 21.10 0.00
N GLY A 103 -7.99 22.33 -0.48
CA GLY A 103 -8.17 23.54 0.32
C GLY A 103 -7.16 23.68 1.48
N TRP A 104 -7.61 23.88 2.72
CA TRP A 104 -6.70 24.10 3.86
C TRP A 104 -5.87 22.86 4.21
N LEU A 105 -6.40 21.65 3.98
CA LEU A 105 -5.66 20.39 4.12
C LEU A 105 -4.47 20.31 3.16
N ALA A 106 -4.50 21.08 2.06
CA ALA A 106 -3.40 21.17 1.11
C ALA A 106 -2.11 21.73 1.73
N LEU A 107 -2.19 22.50 2.82
CA LEU A 107 -0.98 22.98 3.51
C LEU A 107 -0.27 21.83 4.21
N ILE A 108 -1.00 21.00 4.96
CA ILE A 108 -0.43 19.86 5.68
C ILE A 108 -0.02 18.78 4.68
N ALA A 109 -0.93 18.35 3.81
CA ALA A 109 -0.61 17.33 2.81
C ALA A 109 0.46 17.80 1.82
N GLY A 110 0.46 19.09 1.45
CA GLY A 110 1.46 19.69 0.58
C GLY A 110 2.84 19.77 1.19
N THR A 111 2.96 20.01 2.51
CA THR A 111 4.28 19.92 3.18
C THR A 111 4.84 18.50 3.14
N VAL A 112 4.00 17.50 3.41
CA VAL A 112 4.38 16.08 3.26
C VAL A 112 4.77 15.77 1.81
N GLY A 113 3.97 16.23 0.83
CA GLY A 113 4.26 16.09 -0.59
C GLY A 113 5.59 16.74 -1.01
N ALA A 114 5.89 17.93 -0.49
CA ALA A 114 7.15 18.62 -0.73
C ALA A 114 8.33 17.84 -0.13
N LEU A 115 8.21 17.32 1.09
CA LEU A 115 9.22 16.44 1.70
C LEU A 115 9.47 15.19 0.85
N CYS A 116 8.40 14.51 0.42
CA CYS A 116 8.50 13.34 -0.47
C CYS A 116 9.17 13.67 -1.81
N SER A 117 8.84 14.81 -2.41
CA SER A 117 9.44 15.30 -3.65
C SER A 117 10.93 15.62 -3.49
N LEU A 118 11.33 16.20 -2.35
CA LEU A 118 12.73 16.43 -2.01
C LEU A 118 13.50 15.13 -1.77
N LEU A 119 12.90 14.15 -1.09
CA LEU A 119 13.48 12.81 -0.94
C LEU A 119 13.69 12.15 -2.32
N PHE A 120 12.72 12.30 -3.22
CA PHE A 120 12.83 11.79 -4.58
C PHE A 120 14.00 12.44 -5.33
N TYR A 121 14.11 13.77 -5.23
CA TYR A 121 15.23 14.51 -5.81
C TYR A 121 16.58 14.10 -5.21
N LEU A 122 16.65 13.92 -3.89
CA LEU A 122 17.84 13.43 -3.20
C LEU A 122 18.24 12.03 -3.69
N GLY A 123 17.26 11.12 -3.82
CA GLY A 123 17.48 9.78 -4.36
C GLY A 123 18.06 9.82 -5.78
N MET A 124 17.50 10.65 -6.66
CA MET A 124 18.06 10.85 -8.01
C MET A 124 19.49 11.38 -7.96
N TYR A 125 19.76 12.39 -7.13
CA TYR A 125 21.08 12.99 -7.00
C TYR A 125 22.13 11.99 -6.50
N LEU A 126 21.80 11.18 -5.49
CA LEU A 126 22.68 10.15 -4.96
C LEU A 126 22.93 9.03 -5.99
N SER A 127 21.92 8.66 -6.78
CA SER A 127 22.04 7.65 -7.84
C SER A 127 23.03 8.03 -8.93
N GLN A 128 23.20 9.33 -9.20
CA GLN A 128 24.15 9.80 -10.21
C GLN A 128 25.61 9.66 -9.74
N ARG A 129 25.83 9.60 -8.42
CA ARG A 129 27.18 9.53 -7.82
C ARG A 129 27.64 8.10 -7.55
N LYS A 130 26.72 7.20 -7.19
CA LYS A 130 27.07 5.82 -6.78
C LYS A 130 26.23 4.78 -7.53
N MET A 131 26.90 3.90 -8.27
CA MET A 131 26.24 2.82 -9.03
C MET A 131 25.49 1.85 -8.11
N VAL A 132 26.06 1.48 -6.96
CA VAL A 132 25.40 0.61 -5.97
C VAL A 132 24.10 1.24 -5.48
N PHE A 133 24.09 2.55 -5.21
CA PHE A 133 22.88 3.26 -4.80
C PHE A 133 21.83 3.24 -5.91
N LYS A 134 22.23 3.53 -7.15
CA LYS A 134 21.34 3.54 -8.32
C LYS A 134 20.61 2.21 -8.48
N TYR A 135 21.34 1.10 -8.59
CA TYR A 135 20.72 -0.21 -8.81
C TYR A 135 20.04 -0.76 -7.56
N GLY A 136 20.60 -0.46 -6.38
CA GLY A 136 19.99 -0.82 -5.10
C GLY A 136 18.59 -0.25 -4.95
N PHE A 137 18.39 1.04 -5.22
CA PHE A 137 17.07 1.64 -5.09
C PHE A 137 16.20 1.53 -6.34
N ALA A 138 16.77 1.46 -7.55
CA ALA A 138 15.94 1.31 -8.76
C ALA A 138 15.33 -0.08 -8.92
N ILE A 139 15.98 -1.13 -8.40
CA ILE A 139 15.58 -2.52 -8.64
C ILE A 139 15.44 -3.27 -7.31
N MET A 140 16.50 -3.33 -6.50
CA MET A 140 16.53 -4.22 -5.34
C MET A 140 15.52 -3.81 -4.26
N ALA A 141 15.45 -2.52 -3.91
CA ALA A 141 14.51 -2.01 -2.91
C ALA A 141 13.03 -2.28 -3.28
N PRO A 142 12.52 -1.88 -4.46
CA PRO A 142 11.14 -2.19 -4.82
C PRO A 142 10.89 -3.68 -4.93
N PHE A 143 11.85 -4.47 -5.41
CA PHE A 143 11.72 -5.92 -5.47
C PHE A 143 11.55 -6.55 -4.08
N ILE A 144 12.35 -6.11 -3.10
CA ILE A 144 12.21 -6.55 -1.70
C ILE A 144 10.84 -6.16 -1.16
N LEU A 145 10.39 -4.91 -1.37
CA LEU A 145 9.07 -4.48 -0.89
C LEU A 145 7.92 -5.28 -1.51
N VAL A 146 8.01 -5.61 -2.81
CA VAL A 146 7.03 -6.49 -3.47
C VAL A 146 7.04 -7.89 -2.84
N ILE A 147 8.22 -8.45 -2.54
CA ILE A 147 8.29 -9.74 -1.82
C ILE A 147 7.60 -9.63 -0.46
N LEU A 148 7.91 -8.60 0.33
CA LEU A 148 7.30 -8.38 1.64
C LEU A 148 5.78 -8.27 1.56
N MET A 149 5.25 -7.55 0.56
CA MET A 149 3.80 -7.43 0.32
C MET A 149 3.06 -8.75 0.05
N ASN A 150 3.78 -9.81 -0.32
CA ASN A 150 3.20 -11.13 -0.59
C ASN A 150 3.44 -12.12 0.57
N LEU A 151 4.07 -11.69 1.66
CA LEU A 151 4.24 -12.51 2.86
C LEU A 151 3.08 -12.27 3.82
N ASP A 152 2.61 -13.35 4.46
CA ASP A 152 1.66 -13.25 5.55
C ASP A 152 2.41 -12.96 6.86
N PHE A 153 2.18 -11.77 7.41
CA PHE A 153 2.71 -11.33 8.69
C PHE A 153 1.72 -11.51 9.85
N THR A 154 0.64 -12.26 9.63
CA THR A 154 -0.34 -12.54 10.67
C THR A 154 0.27 -13.34 11.82
N ILE A 155 0.17 -12.80 13.03
CA ILE A 155 0.60 -13.43 14.27
C ILE A 155 -0.64 -13.87 15.04
N LYS A 156 -0.69 -15.18 15.35
CA LYS A 156 -1.71 -15.79 16.21
C LYS A 156 -1.03 -16.56 17.33
N MET A 157 -1.27 -16.19 18.58
CA MET A 157 -0.69 -16.88 19.74
C MET A 157 -1.79 -17.49 20.61
N LYS A 158 -1.58 -18.76 21.01
CA LYS A 158 -2.56 -19.59 21.75
C LYS A 158 -3.95 -19.55 21.11
N TRP A 159 -3.96 -19.73 19.79
CA TRP A 159 -5.18 -19.70 18.99
C TRP A 159 -5.94 -21.01 19.13
N GLU A 160 -7.11 -20.93 19.75
CA GLU A 160 -8.05 -22.04 19.91
C GLU A 160 -9.30 -21.69 19.11
N GLU A 161 -9.67 -22.53 18.15
CA GLU A 161 -10.82 -22.31 17.29
C GLU A 161 -11.83 -23.45 17.38
N THR A 162 -13.10 -23.11 17.29
CA THR A 162 -14.23 -24.04 17.17
C THR A 162 -15.04 -23.63 15.96
N LYS A 163 -15.14 -24.53 14.98
CA LYS A 163 -15.91 -24.34 13.76
C LYS A 163 -17.17 -25.20 13.80
N GLY A 164 -18.32 -24.55 13.68
CA GLY A 164 -19.62 -25.18 13.44
C GLY A 164 -20.09 -24.96 11.99
N ASP A 165 -21.31 -25.38 11.70
CA ASP A 165 -21.90 -25.28 10.35
C ASP A 165 -22.28 -23.83 9.98
N SER A 166 -22.71 -23.04 10.97
CA SER A 166 -23.18 -21.66 10.85
C SER A 166 -22.52 -20.71 11.85
N SER A 167 -21.43 -21.16 12.49
CA SER A 167 -20.73 -20.38 13.51
C SER A 167 -19.23 -20.67 13.54
N TYR A 168 -18.45 -19.66 13.90
CA TYR A 168 -17.03 -19.76 14.12
C TYR A 168 -16.65 -19.00 15.37
N THR A 169 -15.94 -19.64 16.29
CA THR A 169 -15.46 -19.00 17.52
C THR A 169 -13.96 -19.21 17.62
N ALA A 170 -13.22 -18.15 17.96
CA ALA A 170 -11.79 -18.25 18.26
C ALA A 170 -11.44 -17.48 19.53
N SER A 171 -10.56 -18.06 20.34
CA SER A 171 -9.92 -17.41 21.48
C SER A 171 -8.41 -17.42 21.33
N PHE A 172 -7.75 -16.35 21.76
CA PHE A 172 -6.33 -16.14 21.56
C PHE A 172 -5.72 -15.22 22.62
N SER A 173 -4.45 -15.44 22.92
CA SER A 173 -3.70 -14.56 23.83
C SER A 173 -3.07 -13.35 23.13
N TYR A 174 -2.97 -13.40 21.80
CA TYR A 174 -2.52 -12.30 20.94
C TYR A 174 -2.91 -12.61 19.48
N PHE A 175 -3.51 -11.64 18.81
CA PHE A 175 -3.86 -11.69 17.38
C PHE A 175 -3.53 -10.36 16.72
N ASN A 176 -2.68 -10.41 15.72
CA ASN A 176 -2.28 -9.27 14.90
C ASN A 176 -2.24 -9.70 13.43
N GLY A 177 -3.14 -9.20 12.60
CA GLY A 177 -3.28 -9.65 11.21
C GLY A 177 -4.72 -9.93 10.81
N GLU A 178 -4.91 -10.90 9.91
CA GLU A 178 -6.23 -11.25 9.36
C GLU A 178 -6.55 -12.74 9.52
N HIS A 179 -7.85 -13.05 9.59
CA HIS A 179 -8.34 -14.41 9.56
C HIS A 179 -9.62 -14.49 8.73
N ALA A 180 -9.60 -15.33 7.70
CA ALA A 180 -10.70 -15.51 6.78
C ALA A 180 -11.63 -16.67 7.20
N ILE A 181 -12.92 -16.39 7.29
CA ILE A 181 -13.98 -17.39 7.51
C ILE A 181 -14.77 -17.55 6.20
N PRO A 182 -14.63 -18.68 5.49
CA PRO A 182 -15.29 -18.89 4.21
C PRO A 182 -16.76 -19.34 4.39
N ILE A 183 -17.65 -18.72 3.63
CA ILE A 183 -19.08 -18.99 3.53
C ILE A 183 -19.41 -19.27 2.06
N HIS A 184 -20.00 -20.42 1.78
CA HIS A 184 -20.45 -20.75 0.42
C HIS A 184 -21.86 -20.20 0.22
N ALA A 185 -22.07 -19.46 -0.86
CA ALA A 185 -23.40 -18.97 -1.21
C ALA A 185 -23.63 -18.98 -2.72
N LYS A 186 -24.89 -19.08 -3.12
CA LYS A 186 -25.34 -19.07 -4.51
C LYS A 186 -25.95 -17.72 -4.86
N LYS A 187 -25.86 -17.39 -6.15
CA LYS A 187 -26.48 -16.20 -6.72
C LYS A 187 -27.96 -16.11 -6.33
N GLY A 188 -28.36 -14.94 -5.84
CA GLY A 188 -29.73 -14.66 -5.38
C GLY A 188 -29.91 -14.84 -3.87
N GLN A 189 -29.05 -15.61 -3.20
CA GLN A 189 -29.13 -15.80 -1.75
C GLN A 189 -28.72 -14.54 -0.98
N THR A 190 -29.13 -14.47 0.28
CA THR A 190 -28.69 -13.43 1.23
C THR A 190 -27.87 -14.06 2.34
N ILE A 191 -26.67 -13.54 2.57
CA ILE A 191 -25.86 -13.90 3.74
C ILE A 191 -26.16 -12.88 4.83
N THR A 192 -26.67 -13.34 5.97
CA THR A 192 -26.83 -12.53 7.18
C THR A 192 -25.80 -12.99 8.20
N PHE A 193 -25.01 -12.08 8.77
CA PHE A 193 -24.00 -12.46 9.75
C PHE A 193 -23.84 -11.42 10.86
N SER A 194 -23.30 -11.86 11.99
CA SER A 194 -22.89 -11.00 13.10
C SER A 194 -21.47 -11.36 13.55
N VAL A 195 -20.70 -10.35 13.94
CA VAL A 195 -19.34 -10.51 14.46
C VAL A 195 -19.29 -9.87 15.83
N GLN A 196 -19.04 -10.67 16.86
CA GLN A 196 -18.92 -10.21 18.23
C GLN A 196 -17.48 -10.40 18.70
N PHE A 197 -16.88 -9.33 19.21
CA PHE A 197 -15.55 -9.37 19.82
C PHE A 197 -15.68 -9.27 21.34
N ASN A 198 -14.95 -10.13 22.05
CA ASN A 198 -14.65 -9.97 23.45
C ASN A 198 -13.19 -9.55 23.57
N ASN A 199 -12.97 -8.24 23.55
CA ASN A 199 -11.65 -7.63 23.66
C ASN A 199 -11.31 -7.39 25.14
N ILE A 200 -10.20 -7.96 25.59
CA ILE A 200 -9.72 -7.82 26.98
C ILE A 200 -8.51 -6.88 27.10
N ASN A 201 -8.12 -6.20 26.02
CA ASN A 201 -7.11 -5.15 26.01
C ASN A 201 -7.56 -3.95 25.16
N GLU A 202 -6.67 -2.97 24.96
CA GLU A 202 -6.92 -1.81 24.08
C GLU A 202 -6.55 -2.07 22.61
N GLY A 203 -6.41 -3.34 22.22
CA GLY A 203 -6.06 -3.71 20.84
C GLY A 203 -7.17 -3.38 19.85
N GLY A 204 -6.80 -3.00 18.63
CA GLY A 204 -7.74 -2.73 17.55
C GLY A 204 -8.37 -4.01 16.99
N TYR A 205 -9.58 -3.90 16.47
CA TYR A 205 -10.26 -5.00 15.80
C TYR A 205 -11.25 -4.48 14.77
N GLY A 206 -11.63 -5.36 13.85
CA GLY A 206 -12.58 -5.04 12.79
C GLY A 206 -12.88 -6.24 11.92
N TYR A 207 -13.71 -6.04 10.92
CA TYR A 207 -13.97 -7.03 9.90
C TYR A 207 -14.43 -6.36 8.60
N HIS A 208 -14.28 -7.10 7.51
CA HIS A 208 -14.84 -6.77 6.20
C HIS A 208 -15.15 -8.06 5.45
N VAL A 209 -15.86 -7.98 4.33
CA VAL A 209 -16.20 -9.16 3.53
C VAL A 209 -15.63 -9.04 2.13
N LEU A 210 -15.01 -10.13 1.67
CA LEU A 210 -14.49 -10.28 0.32
C LEU A 210 -15.28 -11.36 -0.44
N ASN A 211 -15.51 -11.14 -1.73
CA ASN A 211 -16.01 -12.19 -2.62
C ASN A 211 -14.87 -13.14 -3.05
N GLU A 212 -15.18 -14.08 -3.94
CA GLU A 212 -14.21 -15.05 -4.48
C GLU A 212 -13.07 -14.37 -5.27
N GLU A 213 -13.34 -13.21 -5.89
CA GLU A 213 -12.38 -12.42 -6.65
C GLU A 213 -11.50 -11.50 -5.78
N ASN A 214 -11.63 -11.56 -4.45
CA ASN A 214 -10.99 -10.66 -3.47
C ASN A 214 -11.45 -9.20 -3.54
N GLU A 215 -12.67 -8.95 -4.03
CA GLU A 215 -13.26 -7.62 -4.03
C GLU A 215 -14.08 -7.37 -2.76
N LEU A 216 -14.02 -6.14 -2.26
CA LEU A 216 -14.82 -5.71 -1.11
C LEU A 216 -16.31 -5.72 -1.44
N VAL A 217 -17.09 -6.38 -0.58
CA VAL A 217 -18.53 -6.47 -0.71
C VAL A 217 -19.20 -5.47 0.24
N GLY A 218 -20.09 -4.65 -0.30
CA GLY A 218 -20.90 -3.74 0.50
C GLY A 218 -21.82 -4.51 1.45
N MET A 219 -21.91 -4.02 2.68
CA MET A 219 -22.76 -4.60 3.72
C MET A 219 -23.90 -3.62 4.02
N ASN A 220 -25.13 -4.13 4.07
CA ASN A 220 -26.26 -3.36 4.59
C ASN A 220 -26.40 -3.63 6.09
N GLU A 221 -26.60 -2.58 6.89
CA GLU A 221 -26.96 -2.73 8.29
C GLU A 221 -28.39 -3.28 8.39
N GLY A 222 -28.55 -4.41 9.08
CA GLY A 222 -29.85 -4.92 9.51
C GLY A 222 -30.20 -4.46 10.92
N ASP A 223 -31.22 -5.07 11.51
CA ASP A 223 -31.53 -4.88 12.93
C ASP A 223 -30.51 -5.63 13.83
N GLU A 224 -30.23 -5.10 15.02
CA GLU A 224 -29.47 -5.78 16.09
C GLU A 224 -28.02 -6.25 15.74
N GLN A 225 -27.17 -5.37 15.20
CA GLN A 225 -25.76 -5.67 14.88
C GLN A 225 -25.57 -6.81 13.86
N GLN A 226 -26.57 -7.05 13.03
CA GLN A 226 -26.49 -7.97 11.91
C GLN A 226 -26.17 -7.23 10.61
N HIS A 227 -25.37 -7.87 9.77
CA HIS A 227 -24.97 -7.37 8.46
C HIS A 227 -25.51 -8.29 7.38
N ARG A 228 -26.05 -7.69 6.32
CA ARG A 228 -26.61 -8.42 5.19
C ARG A 228 -25.82 -8.18 3.92
N ILE A 229 -25.63 -9.25 3.16
CA ILE A 229 -24.96 -9.25 1.86
C ILE A 229 -25.84 -9.97 0.85
N GLU A 230 -26.20 -9.26 -0.21
CA GLU A 230 -26.86 -9.84 -1.38
C GLU A 230 -25.83 -10.52 -2.29
N VAL A 231 -26.02 -11.81 -2.55
CA VAL A 231 -25.09 -12.63 -3.33
C VAL A 231 -25.34 -12.42 -4.82
N LYS A 232 -24.50 -11.59 -5.44
CA LYS A 232 -24.57 -11.28 -6.88
C LYS A 232 -24.10 -12.43 -7.77
N ASP A 233 -23.09 -13.16 -7.30
CA ASP A 233 -22.44 -14.24 -8.01
C ASP A 233 -22.21 -15.42 -7.07
N SER A 234 -22.43 -16.64 -7.56
CA SER A 234 -22.24 -17.85 -6.74
C SER A 234 -20.75 -18.05 -6.48
N GLY A 235 -20.37 -18.33 -5.24
CA GLY A 235 -18.96 -18.48 -4.89
C GLY A 235 -18.70 -18.54 -3.39
N ILE A 236 -17.42 -18.38 -3.03
CA ILE A 236 -16.97 -18.33 -1.64
C ILE A 236 -16.84 -16.87 -1.21
N TYR A 237 -17.69 -16.45 -0.28
CA TYR A 237 -17.59 -15.18 0.43
C TYR A 237 -16.75 -15.40 1.69
N ARG A 238 -15.85 -14.48 2.01
CA ARG A 238 -14.96 -14.58 3.17
C ARG A 238 -15.20 -13.40 4.09
N ILE A 239 -15.65 -13.69 5.31
CA ILE A 239 -15.62 -12.71 6.39
C ILE A 239 -14.18 -12.66 6.90
N ILE A 240 -13.51 -11.53 6.68
CA ILE A 240 -12.14 -11.29 7.11
C ILE A 240 -12.20 -10.58 8.46
N VAL A 241 -11.81 -11.28 9.51
CA VAL A 241 -11.66 -10.74 10.86
C VAL A 241 -10.24 -10.21 11.02
N THR A 242 -10.10 -8.96 11.48
CA THR A 242 -8.81 -8.29 11.66
C THR A 242 -8.53 -8.00 13.12
N GLY A 243 -7.29 -8.19 13.56
CA GLY A 243 -6.81 -7.80 14.88
C GLY A 243 -5.55 -6.95 14.78
N ASP A 244 -5.42 -6.00 15.70
CA ASP A 244 -4.23 -5.16 15.89
C ASP A 244 -3.83 -5.24 17.37
N GLY A 245 -2.80 -6.03 17.65
CA GLY A 245 -2.37 -6.34 19.01
C GLY A 245 -3.47 -6.91 19.93
N LEU A 246 -4.50 -7.57 19.36
CA LEU A 246 -5.74 -7.92 20.04
C LEU A 246 -5.56 -9.12 20.98
N LYS A 247 -6.21 -9.08 22.16
CA LYS A 247 -6.31 -10.20 23.09
C LYS A 247 -7.78 -10.49 23.39
N GLY A 248 -8.12 -11.77 23.50
CA GLY A 248 -9.47 -12.18 23.89
C GLY A 248 -10.05 -13.20 22.92
N SER A 249 -11.25 -12.94 22.41
CA SER A 249 -11.94 -13.86 21.51
C SER A 249 -12.88 -13.14 20.55
N PHE A 250 -13.29 -13.82 19.48
CA PHE A 250 -14.42 -13.39 18.68
C PHE A 250 -15.31 -14.57 18.31
N GLN A 251 -16.56 -14.24 18.00
CA GLN A 251 -17.54 -15.16 17.46
C GLN A 251 -18.16 -14.56 16.20
N VAL A 252 -18.24 -15.37 15.16
CA VAL A 252 -18.97 -15.07 13.93
C VAL A 252 -20.11 -16.08 13.82
N VAL A 253 -21.33 -15.59 13.62
CA VAL A 253 -22.50 -16.42 13.31
C VAL A 253 -23.05 -15.94 11.99
N TRP A 254 -23.42 -16.86 11.10
CA TRP A 254 -23.99 -16.52 9.81
C TRP A 254 -25.15 -17.45 9.45
N ASP A 255 -26.03 -16.96 8.60
CA ASP A 255 -27.07 -17.72 7.94
C ASP A 255 -27.14 -17.38 6.45
N VAL A 256 -27.57 -18.34 5.64
CA VAL A 256 -27.68 -18.18 4.19
C VAL A 256 -29.10 -18.51 3.78
N GLU A 257 -29.88 -17.47 3.51
CA GLU A 257 -31.29 -17.55 3.12
C GLU A 257 -31.45 -17.45 1.59
N GLU A 258 -32.55 -18.02 1.07
CA GLU A 258 -32.91 -17.95 -0.37
C GLU A 258 -33.51 -16.60 -0.79
#